data_AF-Q8FRB0-F1
#
_entry.id   AF-Q8FRB0-F1
#
_cell.length_a   1.000
_cell.length_b   1.000
_cell.length_c   1.000
_cell.angle_alpha   90.00
_cell.angle_beta   90.00
_cell.angle_gamma   90.00
#
_symmetry.space_group_name_H-M   'P 1'
#
loop_
_entity.id
_entity.type
_entity.pdbx_description
1 polymer ?
#
loop_
_entity_poly.entity_id
_entity_poly.type
_entity_poly.pdbx_seq_one_letter_code
_entity_poly.pdbx_strand_id
1 'polypeptide(L)'
;MARVPTDAEINAQAVTLGLADKNGKALQSHRSAIAKTLMSQAEAPAEPVEDLHDVVIRFDQKLYDGKVDKFVRAAAVGALVHNLTQAGVEYINEK
;
A
#
# COMPACT_ATOMS: atom_id res chain seq x y z
N MET A 1 8.50 -13.27 6.20
CA MET A 1 8.60 -13.06 7.66
C MET A 1 9.11 -11.64 7.88
N ALA A 2 8.33 -10.77 8.53
CA ALA A 2 8.77 -9.40 8.82
C ALA A 2 9.96 -9.44 9.79
N ARG A 3 11.04 -8.74 9.47
CA ARG A 3 12.26 -8.68 10.29
C ARG A 3 11.99 -7.86 11.54
N VAL A 4 12.31 -8.42 12.71
CA VAL A 4 12.29 -7.67 13.98
C VAL A 4 13.54 -6.77 14.05
N PRO A 5 13.41 -5.46 14.30
CA PRO A 5 14.55 -4.56 14.42
C PRO A 5 15.39 -4.90 15.66
N THR A 6 16.70 -4.78 15.53
CA THR A 6 17.63 -5.02 16.64
C THR A 6 17.67 -3.83 17.60
N ASP A 7 18.13 -4.09 18.82
CA ASP A 7 18.33 -3.05 19.84
C ASP A 7 19.27 -1.93 19.38
N ALA A 8 20.29 -2.27 18.59
CA ALA A 8 21.21 -1.29 18.00
C ALA A 8 20.48 -0.36 17.02
N GLU A 9 19.60 -0.90 16.17
CA GLU A 9 18.82 -0.13 15.20
C GLU A 9 17.81 0.80 15.88
N ILE A 10 17.15 0.32 16.93
CA ILE A 10 16.21 1.13 17.73
C ILE A 10 16.94 2.28 18.42
N ASN A 11 18.12 2.03 19.01
CA ASN A 11 18.92 3.06 19.67
C ASN A 11 19.46 4.09 18.67
N ALA A 12 19.98 3.65 17.52
CA ALA A 12 20.45 4.54 16.47
C ALA A 12 19.32 5.46 15.98
N GLN A 13 18.12 4.91 15.75
CA GLN A 13 16.96 5.71 15.35
C GLN A 13 16.51 6.68 16.45
N ALA A 14 16.59 6.28 17.72
CA ALA A 14 16.27 7.15 18.85
C ALA A 14 17.21 8.35 18.97
N VAL A 15 18.51 8.16 18.70
CA VAL A 15 19.50 9.25 18.67
C VAL A 15 19.15 10.26 17.57
N THR A 16 18.84 9.79 16.36
CA THR A 16 18.44 10.66 15.24
C THR A 16 17.17 11.46 15.55
N LEU A 17 16.22 10.87 16.28
CA LEU A 17 14.96 11.51 16.65
C LEU A 17 15.07 12.41 17.90
N GLY A 18 16.23 12.47 18.57
CA GLY A 18 16.38 13.18 19.85
C GLY A 18 15.61 12.55 21.00
N LEU A 19 15.25 11.26 20.89
CA LEU A 19 14.49 10.47 21.87
C LEU A 19 15.39 9.48 22.63
N ALA A 20 16.70 9.71 22.61
CA ALA A 20 17.69 8.94 23.35
C ALA A 20 18.01 9.58 24.70
N ASP A 21 18.36 8.74 25.67
CA ASP A 21 18.95 9.18 26.93
C ASP A 21 20.39 9.68 26.71
N LYS A 22 21.02 10.16 27.80
CA LYS A 22 22.41 10.61 27.81
C LYS A 22 23.45 9.56 27.40
N ASN A 23 23.07 8.29 27.34
CA ASN A 23 23.94 7.16 26.94
C ASN A 23 23.65 6.70 25.50
N GLY A 24 22.81 7.41 24.75
CA GLY A 24 22.42 7.04 23.40
C GLY A 24 21.42 5.87 23.33
N LYS A 25 20.78 5.51 24.44
CA LYS A 25 19.74 4.48 24.48
C LYS A 25 18.37 5.08 24.26
N ALA A 26 17.53 4.43 23.48
CA ALA A 26 16.15 4.82 23.29
C ALA A 26 15.39 4.88 24.64
N LEU A 27 14.69 5.98 24.88
CA LEU A 27 13.81 6.12 26.04
C LEU A 27 12.76 5.00 26.04
N GLN A 28 12.54 4.37 27.20
CA GLN A 28 11.69 3.17 27.32
C GLN A 28 10.26 3.41 26.83
N SER A 29 9.72 4.62 27.02
CA SER A 29 8.41 5.02 26.51
C SER A 29 8.30 5.04 24.99
N HIS A 30 9.42 5.18 24.26
CA HIS A 30 9.45 5.36 22.81
C HIS A 30 10.00 4.15 22.05
N ARG A 31 10.58 3.15 22.73
CA ARG A 31 11.16 1.96 22.08
C ARG A 31 10.18 1.22 21.19
N SER A 32 8.96 0.96 21.68
CA SER A 32 7.94 0.24 20.91
C SER A 32 7.49 1.02 19.68
N ALA A 33 7.39 2.35 19.77
CA ALA A 33 7.04 3.21 18.64
C ALA A 33 8.14 3.21 17.58
N ILE A 34 9.40 3.36 17.99
CA ILE A 34 10.57 3.33 17.10
C ILE A 34 10.71 1.96 16.41
N ALA A 35 10.54 0.87 17.16
CA ALA A 35 10.53 -0.49 16.60
C ALA A 35 9.44 -0.65 15.54
N LYS A 36 8.21 -0.17 15.81
CA LYS A 36 7.10 -0.23 14.85
C LYS A 36 7.40 0.56 13.57
N THR A 37 8.01 1.74 13.69
CA THR A 37 8.42 2.54 12.52
C THR A 37 9.48 1.83 11.70
N LEU A 38 10.50 1.25 12.33
CA LEU A 38 11.55 0.49 11.64
C LEU A 38 10.99 -0.75 10.94
N MET A 39 10.01 -1.44 11.55
CA MET A 39 9.31 -2.55 10.90
C MET A 39 8.51 -2.10 9.69
N SER A 40 7.77 -1.00 9.80
CA SER A 40 6.98 -0.44 8.70
C SER A 40 7.83 0.07 7.54
N GLN A 41 9.08 0.50 7.80
CA GLN A 41 10.04 0.88 6.74
C GLN A 41 10.70 -0.33 6.08
N ALA A 42 10.81 -1.45 6.80
CA ALA A 42 11.39 -2.69 6.29
C ALA A 42 10.37 -3.54 5.52
N GLU A 43 9.07 -3.36 5.77
CA GLU A 43 8.03 -3.82 4.86
C GLU A 43 8.15 -3.01 3.56
N ALA A 44 8.36 -3.72 2.45
CA ALA A 44 8.30 -3.11 1.14
C ALA A 44 7.00 -2.29 1.06
N PRO A 45 7.01 -1.06 0.51
CA PRO A 45 5.78 -0.33 0.30
C PRO A 45 4.84 -1.28 -0.42
N ALA A 46 3.69 -1.56 0.19
CA ALA A 46 2.63 -2.29 -0.51
C ALA A 46 2.48 -1.59 -1.85
N GLU A 47 2.60 -2.35 -2.95
CA GLU A 47 2.42 -1.77 -4.28
C GLU A 47 1.12 -0.95 -4.23
N PRO A 48 1.13 0.30 -4.72
CA PRO A 48 -0.05 1.14 -4.65
C PRO A 48 -1.18 0.37 -5.31
N VAL A 49 -2.16 -0.04 -4.51
CA VAL A 49 -3.36 -0.69 -5.01
C VAL A 49 -4.08 0.39 -5.80
N GLU A 50 -4.08 0.23 -7.12
CA GLU A 50 -4.70 1.18 -8.01
C GLU A 50 -6.21 1.21 -7.76
N ASP A 51 -6.77 2.41 -7.58
CA ASP A 51 -8.20 2.56 -7.32
C ASP A 51 -8.99 2.08 -8.55
N LEU A 52 -9.97 1.19 -8.33
CA LEU A 52 -10.83 0.67 -9.39
C LEU A 52 -11.50 1.81 -10.17
N HIS A 53 -11.84 2.91 -9.50
CA HIS A 53 -12.42 4.09 -10.13
C HIS A 53 -11.48 4.71 -11.16
N ASP A 54 -10.18 4.84 -10.83
CA ASP A 54 -9.16 5.40 -11.72
C ASP A 54 -8.89 4.49 -12.93
N VAL A 55 -8.93 3.16 -12.73
CA VAL A 55 -8.84 2.18 -13.82
C VAL A 55 -10.01 2.34 -14.78
N VAL A 56 -11.24 2.39 -14.25
CA VAL A 56 -12.47 2.50 -15.04
C VAL A 56 -12.51 3.81 -15.82
N ILE A 57 -12.17 4.94 -15.19
CA ILE A 57 -12.14 6.25 -15.85
C ILE A 57 -11.15 6.25 -17.01
N ARG A 58 -9.90 5.81 -16.80
CA ARG A 58 -8.90 5.79 -17.87
C ARG A 58 -9.30 4.86 -19.01
N PHE A 59 -9.97 3.75 -18.69
CA PHE A 59 -10.47 2.83 -19.70
C PHE A 59 -11.59 3.46 -20.54
N ASP A 60 -12.61 4.05 -19.93
CA ASP A 60 -13.68 4.75 -20.66
C ASP A 60 -13.13 5.92 -21.49
N GLN A 61 -12.18 6.68 -20.93
CA GLN A 61 -11.54 7.79 -21.64
C GLN A 61 -10.82 7.33 -22.91
N LYS A 62 -10.06 6.22 -22.85
CA LYS A 62 -9.40 5.65 -24.04
C LYS A 62 -10.41 5.23 -25.12
N LEU A 63 -11.54 4.64 -24.71
CA LEU A 63 -12.60 4.27 -25.63
C LEU A 63 -13.29 5.50 -26.22
N TYR A 64 -13.50 6.54 -25.42
CA TYR A 64 -14.05 7.82 -25.86
C TYR A 64 -13.14 8.49 -26.91
N ASP A 65 -11.83 8.55 -26.64
CA ASP A 65 -10.83 9.11 -27.55
C ASP A 65 -10.76 8.31 -28.86
N GLY A 66 -10.96 6.98 -28.78
CA GLY A 66 -11.14 6.09 -29.92
C GLY A 66 -12.47 6.27 -30.68
N LYS A 67 -13.30 7.23 -30.28
CA LYS A 67 -14.64 7.52 -30.85
C LYS A 67 -15.58 6.31 -30.81
N VAL A 68 -15.41 5.44 -29.82
CA VAL A 68 -16.30 4.30 -29.61
C VAL A 68 -17.67 4.82 -29.18
N ASP A 69 -18.73 4.25 -29.78
CA ASP A 69 -20.11 4.60 -29.47
C ASP A 69 -20.42 4.44 -27.98
N LYS A 70 -21.22 5.37 -27.43
CA LYS A 70 -21.52 5.44 -26.00
C LYS A 70 -22.09 4.15 -25.42
N PHE A 71 -22.90 3.40 -26.17
CA PHE A 71 -23.50 2.16 -25.68
C PHE A 71 -22.48 1.03 -25.65
N VAL A 72 -21.58 0.99 -26.63
CA VAL A 72 -20.47 0.03 -26.68
C VAL A 72 -19.49 0.31 -25.53
N ARG A 73 -19.20 1.58 -25.24
CA ARG A 73 -18.36 1.94 -24.09
C ARG A 73 -18.98 1.51 -22.76
N ALA A 74 -20.27 1.80 -22.55
CA ALA A 74 -20.96 1.41 -21.33
C ALA A 74 -20.93 -0.12 -21.12
N ALA A 75 -21.13 -0.91 -22.18
CA ALA A 75 -21.01 -2.36 -22.12
C ALA A 75 -19.57 -2.82 -21.79
N ALA A 76 -18.56 -2.21 -22.40
CA ALA A 76 -17.16 -2.54 -22.16
C ALA A 76 -16.71 -2.19 -20.74
N VAL A 77 -17.11 -1.02 -20.22
CA VAL A 77 -16.86 -0.62 -18.82
C VAL A 77 -17.55 -1.57 -17.85
N GLY A 78 -18.81 -1.93 -18.12
CA GLY A 78 -19.54 -2.91 -17.31
C GLY A 78 -18.86 -4.27 -17.26
N ALA A 79 -18.37 -4.76 -18.41
CA ALA A 79 -17.63 -6.01 -18.49
C ALA A 79 -16.29 -5.95 -17.73
N LEU A 80 -15.57 -4.82 -17.80
CA LEU A 80 -14.34 -4.61 -17.04
C LEU A 80 -14.58 -4.69 -15.53
N VAL A 81 -15.58 -3.97 -15.03
CA VAL A 81 -15.93 -3.99 -13.60
C VAL A 81 -16.35 -5.39 -13.16
N HIS A 82 -17.14 -6.09 -13.98
CA HIS A 82 -17.57 -7.47 -13.68
C HIS A 82 -16.38 -8.42 -13.55
N ASN A 83 -15.43 -8.39 -14.49
CA ASN A 83 -14.27 -9.27 -14.46
C ASN A 83 -13.33 -8.95 -13.29
N LEU A 84 -13.11 -7.67 -12.99
CA LEU A 84 -12.26 -7.26 -11.86
C LEU A 84 -12.86 -7.63 -10.51
N THR A 85 -14.18 -7.51 -10.37
CA THR A 85 -14.88 -7.92 -9.14
C THR A 85 -14.87 -9.45 -8.95
N GLN A 86 -15.07 -10.24 -10.02
CA GLN A 86 -14.93 -11.69 -9.95
C GLN A 86 -13.52 -12.14 -9.56
N ALA A 87 -12.49 -11.60 -10.21
CA ALA A 87 -11.10 -11.90 -9.89
C ALA A 87 -10.75 -11.53 -8.43
N GLY A 88 -11.31 -10.42 -7.93
CA GLY A 88 -11.17 -10.03 -6.52
C GLY A 88 -11.82 -11.01 -5.55
N VAL A 89 -13.00 -11.55 -5.88
CA VAL A 89 -13.68 -12.57 -5.06
C VAL A 89 -12.91 -13.89 -5.05
N GLU A 90 -12.37 -14.32 -6.19
CA GLU A 90 -11.54 -15.53 -6.28
C GLU A 90 -10.27 -15.42 -5.45
N TYR A 91 -9.58 -14.27 -5.52
CA TYR A 91 -8.38 -14.01 -4.72
C TYR A 91 -8.63 -14.05 -3.21
N ILE A 92 -9.81 -13.62 -2.76
CA ILE A 92 -10.19 -13.67 -1.34
C ILE A 92 -10.50 -15.10 -0.89
N ASN A 93 -11.10 -15.92 -1.76
CA ASN A 93 -11.46 -17.30 -1.41
C ASN A 93 -10.27 -18.28 -1.44
N GLU A 94 -9.18 -17.93 -2.11
CA GLU A 94 -7.93 -18.72 -2.16
C GLU A 94 -6.93 -18.41 -1.03
N LYS A 95 -7.23 -17.43 -0.17
CA LYS A 95 -6.41 -17.06 1.01
C LYS A 95 -7.05 -17.47 2.33
#